data_AF-A0A9W9BJH7-F1
#
_entry.id   AF-A0A9W9BJH7-F1
#
_cell.length_a   1.000
_cell.length_b   1.000
_cell.length_c   1.000
_cell.angle_alpha   90.00
_cell.angle_beta   90.00
_cell.angle_gamma   90.00
#
_symmetry.space_group_name_H-M   'P 1'
#
loop_
_entity.id
_entity.type
_entity.pdbx_description
1 polymer ?
#
loop_
_entity_poly.entity_id
_entity_poly.type
_entity_poly.pdbx_seq_one_letter_code
_entity_poly.pdbx_strand_id
1 'polypeptide(L)'
;MVHYVLGHPAWLAFTIEFPRASEGEEEGFGTFYFIIPRRYQKLMPSSYHRIQVKFPLGKLVHAVKPIEPALVKSLPEGGSKFSVFEIDVKDGSDPVVIDFGLPFDNPGHPSDGWINNSQPIAGSHTLLDALSKRTFRFMVDSPLEDIPKSFVLEYIPPSFYYPYGTDHSWDLGRYNRMLS
;
A
#
# COMPACT_ATOMS: atom_id res chain seq x y z
N MET A 1 33.50 -4.87 -8.45
CA MET A 1 32.21 -5.25 -9.06
C MET A 1 31.26 -5.52 -7.90
N VAL A 2 30.42 -4.55 -7.56
CA VAL A 2 29.52 -4.65 -6.40
C VAL A 2 28.28 -5.40 -6.86
N HIS A 3 28.13 -6.64 -6.42
CA HIS A 3 26.90 -7.40 -6.62
C HIS A 3 25.82 -6.80 -5.71
N TYR A 4 24.93 -5.99 -6.28
CA TYR A 4 23.67 -5.64 -5.64
C TYR A 4 22.78 -6.89 -5.64
N VAL A 5 22.89 -7.72 -4.60
CA VAL A 5 21.85 -8.71 -4.30
C VAL A 5 20.71 -7.90 -3.69
N LEU A 6 19.57 -7.87 -4.40
CA LEU A 6 18.37 -7.11 -4.03
C LEU A 6 18.01 -7.36 -2.55
N GLY A 7 18.23 -6.34 -1.72
CA GLY A 7 17.47 -6.19 -0.49
C GLY A 7 15.98 -6.26 -0.81
N HIS A 8 15.17 -6.70 0.16
CA HIS A 8 13.72 -6.83 -0.03
C HIS A 8 13.18 -5.57 -0.72
N PRO A 9 12.39 -5.72 -1.81
CA PRO A 9 11.92 -4.56 -2.55
C PRO A 9 11.17 -3.64 -1.60
N ALA A 10 11.57 -2.37 -1.57
CA ALA A 10 10.82 -1.35 -0.87
C ALA A 10 9.59 -1.00 -1.72
N TRP A 11 8.44 -0.89 -1.05
CA TRP A 11 7.15 -0.67 -1.71
C TRP A 11 6.54 0.65 -1.25
N LEU A 12 6.01 1.43 -2.19
CA LEU A 12 4.97 2.40 -1.89
C LEU A 12 3.64 1.67 -1.95
N ALA A 13 2.79 1.82 -0.94
CA ALA A 13 1.50 1.16 -0.92
C ALA A 13 0.39 2.12 -0.51
N PHE A 14 -0.79 1.92 -1.08
CA PHE A 14 -2.04 2.42 -0.51
C PHE A 14 -2.95 1.26 -0.15
N THR A 15 -3.84 1.53 0.81
CA THR A 15 -4.80 0.55 1.30
C THR A 15 -6.20 1.11 1.10
N ILE A 16 -7.09 0.31 0.55
CA ILE A 16 -8.52 0.56 0.52
C ILE A 16 -9.14 -0.28 1.63
N GLU A 17 -9.91 0.34 2.52
CA GLU A 17 -10.60 -0.35 3.61
C GLU A 17 -12.11 -0.32 3.39
N PHE A 18 -12.74 -1.49 3.41
CA PHE A 18 -14.19 -1.65 3.35
C PHE A 18 -14.70 -2.15 4.68
N PRO A 19 -15.75 -1.52 5.26
CA PRO A 19 -16.34 -2.02 6.49
C PRO A 19 -16.88 -3.44 6.28
N ARG A 20 -16.83 -4.27 7.31
CA ARG A 20 -17.45 -5.61 7.34
C ARG A 20 -18.62 -5.64 8.31
N ALA A 21 -19.53 -6.59 8.09
CA ALA A 21 -20.52 -6.95 9.09
C ALA A 21 -19.86 -7.56 10.34
N SER A 22 -20.50 -7.41 11.50
CA SER A 22 -19.97 -7.85 12.79
C SER A 22 -20.00 -9.37 13.03
N GLU A 23 -20.70 -10.14 12.19
CA GLU A 23 -21.05 -11.56 12.46
C GLU A 23 -20.41 -12.56 11.49
N GLY A 24 -19.42 -12.15 10.69
CA GLY A 24 -18.91 -12.98 9.58
C GLY A 24 -18.20 -14.29 9.96
N GLU A 25 -17.90 -14.57 11.23
CA GLU A 25 -17.27 -15.84 11.64
C GLU A 25 -18.25 -17.02 11.59
N GLU A 26 -19.46 -16.84 12.13
CA GLU A 26 -20.52 -17.87 12.15
C GLU A 26 -21.05 -18.17 10.73
N GLU A 27 -20.93 -17.21 9.82
CA GLU A 27 -21.33 -17.34 8.41
C GLU A 27 -20.22 -17.91 7.51
N GLY A 28 -19.05 -18.24 8.07
CA GLY A 28 -17.95 -18.89 7.35
C GLY A 28 -17.02 -17.94 6.59
N PHE A 29 -17.16 -16.63 6.73
CA PHE A 29 -16.23 -15.63 6.17
C PHE A 29 -14.99 -15.40 7.05
N GLY A 30 -15.02 -15.88 8.29
CA GLY A 30 -13.92 -15.83 9.24
C GLY A 30 -13.58 -14.42 9.77
N THR A 31 -12.78 -14.42 10.84
CA THR A 31 -12.30 -13.21 11.50
C THR A 31 -10.91 -12.84 10.98
N PHE A 32 -10.79 -11.63 10.43
CA PHE A 32 -9.50 -11.07 10.04
C PHE A 32 -8.89 -10.38 11.23
N TYR A 33 -7.57 -10.46 11.37
CA TYR A 33 -6.88 -9.82 12.48
C TYR A 33 -5.81 -8.86 11.97
N PHE A 34 -5.61 -7.77 12.69
CA PHE A 34 -4.50 -6.85 12.45
C PHE A 34 -3.72 -6.59 13.72
N ILE A 35 -2.45 -6.23 13.55
CA ILE A 35 -1.55 -5.84 14.64
C ILE A 35 -1.55 -4.31 14.70
N ILE A 36 -1.82 -3.74 15.88
CA ILE A 36 -1.61 -2.31 16.14
C ILE A 36 -0.13 -2.09 16.48
N PRO A 37 0.66 -1.43 15.62
CA PRO A 37 2.12 -1.37 15.80
C PRO A 37 2.56 -0.59 17.04
N ARG A 38 1.73 0.38 17.48
CA ARG A 38 2.15 1.40 18.45
C ARG A 38 1.77 1.13 19.90
N ARG A 39 0.86 0.19 20.19
CA ARG A 39 0.35 0.04 21.56
C ARG A 39 0.81 -1.23 22.26
N TYR A 40 0.63 -2.45 21.73
CA TYR A 40 0.98 -3.66 22.51
C TYR A 40 1.26 -4.93 21.68
N GLN A 41 1.53 -4.84 20.37
CA GLN A 41 1.54 -6.01 19.46
C GLN A 41 0.30 -6.92 19.64
N LYS A 42 -0.82 -6.35 20.09
CA LYS A 42 -2.03 -7.12 20.39
C LYS A 42 -2.75 -7.38 19.08
N LEU A 43 -3.04 -8.65 18.86
CA LEU A 43 -3.91 -9.11 17.77
C LEU A 43 -5.33 -8.59 18.04
N MET A 44 -5.91 -7.83 17.11
CA MET A 44 -7.29 -7.34 17.22
C MET A 44 -8.10 -7.76 16.01
N PRO A 45 -9.37 -8.20 16.21
CA PRO A 45 -10.26 -8.48 15.10
C PRO A 45 -10.50 -7.20 14.29
N SER A 46 -10.46 -7.33 12.97
CA SER A 46 -10.67 -6.27 12.00
C SER A 46 -12.14 -6.13 11.69
N SER A 47 -12.68 -4.94 11.90
CA SER A 47 -13.98 -4.53 11.35
C SER A 47 -13.91 -4.14 9.87
N TYR A 48 -12.75 -4.31 9.23
CA TYR A 48 -12.51 -3.91 7.85
C TYR A 48 -11.87 -5.02 7.02
N HIS A 49 -12.33 -5.16 5.78
CA HIS A 49 -11.63 -5.85 4.72
C HIS A 49 -10.66 -4.87 4.04
N ARG A 50 -9.42 -5.29 3.83
CA ARG A 50 -8.35 -4.44 3.31
C ARG A 50 -7.90 -4.96 1.96
N ILE A 51 -7.87 -4.09 0.95
CA ILE A 51 -7.18 -4.36 -0.31
C ILE A 51 -5.96 -3.46 -0.35
N GLN A 52 -4.78 -4.06 -0.51
CA GLN A 52 -3.52 -3.32 -0.56
C GLN A 52 -2.94 -3.34 -1.96
N VAL A 53 -2.59 -2.16 -2.47
CA VAL A 53 -1.95 -2.01 -3.79
C VAL A 53 -0.52 -1.54 -3.55
N LYS A 54 0.45 -2.31 -4.02
CA LYS A 54 1.89 -2.05 -3.82
C LYS A 54 2.58 -1.76 -5.14
N PHE A 55 3.37 -0.69 -5.14
CA PHE A 55 4.22 -0.26 -6.23
C PHE A 55 5.70 -0.43 -5.86
N PRO A 56 6.51 -1.08 -6.71
CA PRO A 56 7.94 -1.21 -6.44
C PRO A 56 8.62 0.16 -6.62
N LEU A 57 9.27 0.67 -5.57
CA LEU A 57 9.81 2.04 -5.56
C LEU A 57 10.83 2.33 -6.66
N GLY A 58 11.65 1.34 -7.04
CA GLY A 58 12.73 1.52 -8.02
C GLY A 58 12.29 1.75 -9.47
N LYS A 59 10.98 1.74 -9.77
CA LYS A 59 10.44 1.87 -11.15
C LYS A 59 9.29 2.88 -11.25
N LEU A 60 9.17 3.77 -10.28
CA LEU A 60 7.96 4.57 -10.09
C LEU A 60 8.15 5.98 -10.63
N VAL A 61 7.43 6.32 -11.70
CA VAL A 61 7.35 7.71 -12.19
C VAL A 61 6.29 8.42 -11.36
N HIS A 62 6.64 9.55 -10.78
CA HIS A 62 5.71 10.29 -9.92
C HIS A 62 5.74 11.78 -10.18
N ALA A 63 4.64 12.44 -9.82
CA ALA A 63 4.55 13.90 -9.81
C ALA A 63 3.79 14.35 -8.56
N VAL A 64 4.25 15.44 -7.97
CA VAL A 64 3.56 16.12 -6.87
C VAL A 64 3.17 17.50 -7.36
N LYS A 65 1.89 17.84 -7.25
CA LYS A 65 1.30 19.08 -7.81
C LYS A 65 0.45 19.78 -6.77
N PRO A 66 0.37 21.12 -6.78
CA PRO A 66 -0.63 21.85 -6.02
C PRO A 66 -2.03 21.40 -6.42
N ILE A 67 -2.97 21.45 -5.47
CA ILE A 67 -4.35 21.15 -5.78
C ILE A 67 -4.96 22.20 -6.72
N GLU A 68 -5.68 21.74 -7.73
CA GLU A 68 -6.32 22.62 -8.71
C GLU A 68 -7.50 23.37 -8.08
N PRO A 69 -7.70 24.68 -8.36
CA PRO A 69 -8.78 25.47 -7.76
C PRO A 69 -10.18 24.90 -8.01
N ALA A 70 -10.40 24.24 -9.16
CA ALA A 70 -11.67 23.58 -9.47
C ALA A 70 -11.95 22.40 -8.52
N LEU A 71 -10.91 21.62 -8.20
CA LEU A 71 -11.02 20.49 -7.27
C LEU A 71 -11.27 20.99 -5.84
N VAL A 72 -10.59 22.07 -5.42
CA VAL A 72 -10.83 22.69 -4.09
C VAL A 72 -12.30 23.05 -3.87
N LYS A 73 -13.01 23.53 -4.91
CA LYS A 73 -14.44 23.87 -4.82
C LYS A 73 -15.35 22.66 -4.59
N SER A 74 -14.91 21.46 -4.95
CA SER A 74 -15.66 20.22 -4.73
C SER A 74 -15.40 19.58 -3.37
N LEU A 75 -14.46 20.11 -2.59
CA LEU A 75 -14.07 19.57 -1.30
C LEU A 75 -14.81 20.27 -0.15
N PRO A 76 -14.96 19.59 0.99
CA PRO A 76 -15.33 20.24 2.24
C PRO A 76 -14.35 21.37 2.62
N GLU A 77 -14.76 22.23 3.56
CA GLU A 77 -13.91 23.32 4.06
C GLU A 77 -12.52 22.82 4.47
N GLY A 78 -11.48 23.57 4.09
CA GLY A 78 -10.09 23.18 4.29
C GLY A 78 -9.45 22.40 3.13
N GLY A 79 -10.13 22.25 1.99
CA GLY A 79 -9.62 21.58 0.79
C GLY A 79 -8.30 22.15 0.22
N SER A 80 -7.95 23.41 0.51
CA SER A 80 -6.75 24.08 -0.02
C SER A 80 -5.44 23.59 0.59
N LYS A 81 -5.48 22.89 1.73
CA LYS A 81 -4.26 22.34 2.38
C LYS A 81 -3.75 21.06 1.73
N PHE A 82 -4.56 20.43 0.88
CA PHE A 82 -4.21 19.17 0.25
C PHE A 82 -3.28 19.39 -0.95
N SER A 83 -2.42 18.42 -1.19
CA SER A 83 -1.60 18.30 -2.39
C SER A 83 -2.11 17.15 -3.24
N VAL A 84 -1.81 17.20 -4.54
CA VAL A 84 -2.09 16.11 -5.48
C VAL A 84 -0.82 15.31 -5.70
N PHE A 85 -0.90 14.01 -5.47
CA PHE A 85 0.18 13.07 -5.72
C PHE A 85 -0.23 12.11 -6.84
N GLU A 86 0.55 12.07 -7.91
CA GLU A 86 0.31 11.21 -9.07
C GLU A 86 1.42 10.16 -9.20
N ILE A 87 1.00 8.92 -9.46
CA ILE A 87 1.86 7.78 -9.73
C ILE A 87 1.55 7.29 -11.14
N ASP A 88 2.58 7.10 -11.96
CA ASP A 88 2.49 6.49 -13.27
C ASP A 88 3.39 5.23 -13.30
N VAL A 89 2.80 4.10 -13.68
CA VAL A 89 3.45 2.78 -13.70
C VAL A 89 3.99 2.44 -15.10
N LYS A 90 4.25 3.44 -15.95
CA LYS A 90 4.79 3.26 -17.32
C LYS A 90 6.07 2.43 -17.34
N ASP A 91 6.14 1.51 -18.31
CA ASP A 91 7.29 0.64 -18.61
C ASP A 91 7.84 -0.16 -17.40
N GLY A 92 7.07 -0.21 -16.30
CA GLY A 92 7.41 -0.85 -15.04
C GLY A 92 6.67 -2.17 -14.83
N SER A 93 6.92 -2.77 -13.66
CA SER A 93 6.18 -3.96 -13.23
C SER A 93 4.79 -3.56 -12.75
N ASP A 94 3.78 -4.38 -13.08
CA ASP A 94 2.39 -4.17 -12.64
C ASP A 94 2.31 -3.99 -11.11
N PRO A 95 1.40 -3.14 -10.61
CA PRO A 95 1.17 -3.03 -9.19
C PRO A 95 0.76 -4.39 -8.62
N VAL A 96 1.30 -4.75 -7.46
CA VAL A 96 0.90 -5.96 -6.75
C VAL A 96 -0.33 -5.64 -5.94
N VAL A 97 -1.45 -6.25 -6.31
CA VAL A 97 -2.72 -6.16 -5.56
C VAL A 97 -2.81 -7.36 -4.62
N ILE A 98 -3.01 -7.09 -3.34
CA ILE A 98 -3.09 -8.08 -2.26
C ILE A 98 -4.49 -8.04 -1.66
N ASP A 99 -4.99 -9.22 -1.30
CA ASP A 99 -6.27 -9.46 -0.63
C ASP A 99 -7.53 -9.13 -1.46
N PHE A 100 -7.36 -8.78 -2.75
CA PHE A 100 -8.48 -8.70 -3.69
C PHE A 100 -9.00 -10.09 -4.04
N GLY A 101 -10.33 -10.25 -4.05
CA GLY A 101 -10.99 -11.53 -4.36
C GLY A 101 -11.13 -12.47 -3.16
N LEU A 102 -10.75 -12.04 -1.95
CA LEU A 102 -11.08 -12.78 -0.74
C LEU A 102 -12.58 -12.70 -0.45
N PRO A 103 -13.16 -13.72 0.22
CA PRO A 103 -14.55 -13.68 0.65
C PRO A 103 -14.85 -12.41 1.45
N PHE A 104 -15.89 -11.70 1.02
CA PHE A 104 -16.35 -10.47 1.63
C PHE A 104 -17.86 -10.54 1.82
N ASP A 105 -18.32 -10.02 2.96
CA ASP A 105 -19.74 -9.90 3.25
C ASP A 105 -19.98 -8.64 4.07
N ASN A 106 -20.95 -7.84 3.62
CA ASN A 106 -21.49 -6.70 4.36
C ASN A 106 -22.89 -6.34 3.83
N PRO A 107 -23.91 -7.16 4.13
CA PRO A 107 -25.25 -7.00 3.57
C PRO A 107 -25.83 -5.64 3.92
N GLY A 108 -26.44 -5.00 2.92
CA GLY A 108 -27.02 -3.66 3.06
C GLY A 108 -26.03 -2.51 2.93
N HIS A 109 -24.72 -2.77 2.88
CA HIS A 109 -23.72 -1.76 2.56
C HIS A 109 -23.32 -1.82 1.07
N PRO A 110 -23.16 -0.68 0.37
CA PRO A 110 -22.80 -0.67 -1.06
C PRO A 110 -21.53 -1.43 -1.43
N SER A 111 -20.59 -1.57 -0.48
CA SER A 111 -19.34 -2.30 -0.70
C SER A 111 -19.54 -3.78 -1.03
N ASP A 112 -20.64 -4.39 -0.60
CA ASP A 112 -20.97 -5.75 -0.97
C ASP A 112 -21.13 -5.89 -2.49
N GLY A 113 -21.89 -4.97 -3.09
CA GLY A 113 -22.03 -4.87 -4.54
C GLY A 113 -20.70 -4.59 -5.25
N TRP A 114 -19.89 -3.67 -4.71
CA TRP A 114 -18.61 -3.28 -5.32
C TRP A 114 -17.59 -4.41 -5.36
N ILE A 115 -17.50 -5.20 -4.28
CA ILE A 115 -16.50 -6.27 -4.13
C ILE A 115 -17.00 -7.57 -4.77
N ASN A 116 -18.22 -8.00 -4.47
CA ASN A 116 -18.71 -9.32 -4.86
C ASN A 116 -19.30 -9.33 -6.28
N ASN A 117 -19.92 -8.24 -6.71
CA ASN A 117 -20.74 -8.19 -7.92
C ASN A 117 -20.22 -7.23 -8.99
N SER A 118 -19.01 -6.68 -8.81
CA SER A 118 -18.43 -5.66 -9.70
C SER A 118 -19.39 -4.49 -9.97
N GLN A 119 -20.18 -4.09 -8.99
CA GLN A 119 -21.04 -2.93 -9.14
C GLN A 119 -20.21 -1.64 -9.24
N PRO A 120 -20.68 -0.61 -9.96
CA PRO A 120 -19.98 0.65 -10.05
C PRO A 120 -19.83 1.36 -8.70
N ILE A 121 -18.63 1.87 -8.45
CA ILE A 121 -18.33 2.73 -7.29
C ILE A 121 -18.70 4.18 -7.61
N ALA A 122 -18.41 4.62 -8.84
CA ALA A 122 -18.70 5.97 -9.30
C ALA A 122 -18.98 5.97 -10.80
N GLY A 123 -20.15 6.50 -11.20
CA GLY A 123 -20.59 6.46 -12.59
C GLY A 123 -20.66 5.02 -13.10
N SER A 124 -19.91 4.72 -14.16
CA SER A 124 -19.78 3.38 -14.75
C SER A 124 -18.55 2.60 -14.30
N HIS A 125 -17.74 3.13 -13.37
CA HIS A 125 -16.44 2.56 -13.02
C HIS A 125 -16.53 1.64 -11.82
N THR A 126 -16.01 0.43 -11.96
CA THR A 126 -15.96 -0.62 -10.92
C THR A 126 -14.68 -0.53 -10.09
N LEU A 127 -14.60 -1.32 -9.01
CA LEU A 127 -13.37 -1.48 -8.23
C LEU A 127 -12.22 -2.02 -9.11
N LEU A 128 -12.51 -2.98 -9.97
CA LEU A 128 -11.52 -3.56 -10.88
C LEU A 128 -11.00 -2.51 -11.88
N ASP A 129 -11.87 -1.64 -12.39
CA ASP A 129 -11.46 -0.54 -13.27
C ASP A 129 -10.53 0.43 -12.54
N ALA A 130 -10.73 0.67 -11.24
CA ALA A 130 -9.84 1.52 -10.46
C ALA A 130 -8.48 0.86 -10.21
N LEU A 131 -8.47 -0.44 -9.88
CA LEU A 131 -7.25 -1.21 -9.59
C LEU A 131 -6.42 -1.52 -10.84
N SER A 132 -7.05 -1.60 -12.02
CA SER A 132 -6.39 -1.88 -13.30
C SER A 132 -5.75 -0.64 -13.96
N LYS A 133 -5.92 0.55 -13.38
CA LYS A 133 -5.32 1.78 -13.91
C LYS A 133 -3.79 1.71 -13.88
N ARG A 134 -3.18 2.40 -14.84
CA ARG A 134 -1.74 2.64 -14.89
C ARG A 134 -1.32 3.96 -14.24
N THR A 135 -2.26 4.87 -14.08
CA THR A 135 -2.06 6.18 -13.46
C THR A 135 -2.99 6.32 -12.28
N PHE A 136 -2.41 6.56 -11.11
CA PHE A 136 -3.13 6.77 -9.86
C PHE A 136 -2.94 8.21 -9.41
N ARG A 137 -4.01 8.85 -8.96
CA ARG A 137 -4.01 10.22 -8.47
C ARG A 137 -4.61 10.24 -7.08
N PHE A 138 -3.84 10.70 -6.11
CA PHE A 138 -4.21 10.79 -4.70
C PHE A 138 -4.26 12.25 -4.27
N MET A 139 -5.17 12.53 -3.37
CA MET A 139 -5.19 13.79 -2.63
C MET A 139 -4.61 13.52 -1.24
N VAL A 140 -3.57 14.26 -0.85
CA VAL A 140 -2.77 13.98 0.35
C VAL A 140 -2.73 15.21 1.25
N ASP A 141 -3.01 15.02 2.54
CA ASP A 141 -2.93 16.08 3.57
C ASP A 141 -1.46 16.26 4.00
N SER A 142 -0.63 16.76 3.08
CA SER A 142 0.79 16.96 3.31
C SER A 142 1.32 18.08 2.42
N PRO A 143 2.28 18.89 2.91
CA PRO A 143 2.98 19.86 2.07
C PRO A 143 3.65 19.20 0.85
N LEU A 144 3.70 19.93 -0.26
CA LEU A 144 4.28 19.46 -1.54
C LEU A 144 5.70 18.90 -1.39
N GLU A 145 6.50 19.55 -0.54
CA GLU A 145 7.92 19.23 -0.30
C GLU A 145 8.14 18.00 0.60
N ASP A 146 7.12 17.59 1.37
CA ASP A 146 7.23 16.48 2.31
C ASP A 146 6.80 15.15 1.70
N ILE A 147 5.92 15.19 0.69
CA ILE A 147 5.40 13.99 0.02
C ILE A 147 6.54 13.09 -0.52
N PRO A 148 7.51 13.60 -1.32
CA PRO A 148 8.57 12.75 -1.87
C PRO A 148 9.46 12.07 -0.83
N LYS A 149 9.63 12.70 0.35
CA LYS A 149 10.52 12.19 1.42
C LYS A 149 10.08 10.82 1.94
N SER A 150 8.83 10.42 1.69
CA SER A 150 8.27 9.16 2.17
C SER A 150 8.47 7.97 1.23
N PHE A 151 8.87 8.21 -0.03
CA PHE A 151 8.94 7.13 -1.04
C PHE A 151 10.04 7.29 -2.10
N VAL A 152 10.75 8.42 -2.17
CA VAL A 152 11.91 8.57 -3.06
C VAL A 152 13.15 7.95 -2.43
N LEU A 153 13.82 7.07 -3.17
CA LEU A 153 14.93 6.25 -2.68
C LEU A 153 16.08 7.07 -2.05
N GLU A 154 16.31 8.30 -2.50
CA GLU A 154 17.34 9.20 -1.95
C GLU A 154 17.07 9.60 -0.48
N TYR A 155 15.81 9.57 -0.04
CA TYR A 155 15.42 9.91 1.33
C TYR A 155 15.16 8.68 2.21
N ILE A 156 15.20 7.47 1.65
CA ILE A 156 14.93 6.23 2.37
C ILE A 156 16.26 5.60 2.79
N PRO A 157 16.37 5.06 4.02
CA PRO A 157 17.55 4.30 4.42
C PRO A 157 17.88 3.20 3.40
N PRO A 158 19.16 2.94 3.12
CA PRO A 158 19.53 1.83 2.25
C PRO A 158 18.97 0.53 2.82
N SER A 159 18.71 -0.44 1.93
CA SER A 159 18.29 -1.77 2.34
C SER A 159 19.18 -2.29 3.46
N PHE A 160 18.57 -2.86 4.49
CA PHE A 160 19.32 -3.50 5.56
C PHE A 160 20.00 -4.76 5.01
N TYR A 161 21.31 -4.85 5.21
CA TYR A 161 22.10 -6.05 4.91
C TYR A 161 22.61 -6.62 6.22
N TYR A 162 22.39 -7.93 6.41
CA TYR A 162 22.93 -8.62 7.56
C TYR A 162 24.47 -8.61 7.46
N PRO A 163 25.21 -8.19 8.51
CA PRO A 163 26.65 -7.99 8.40
C PRO A 163 27.44 -9.30 8.22
N TYR A 164 26.78 -10.44 8.40
CA TYR A 164 27.36 -11.78 8.32
C TYR A 164 27.21 -12.43 6.92
N GLY A 165 26.76 -11.66 5.92
CA GLY A 165 26.60 -12.14 4.55
C GLY A 165 25.37 -13.03 4.32
N THR A 166 25.30 -13.65 3.13
CA THR A 166 24.19 -14.52 2.69
C THR A 166 24.51 -16.02 2.80
N ASP A 167 25.76 -16.35 3.13
CA ASP A 167 26.18 -17.73 3.33
C ASP A 167 26.12 -18.07 4.83
N HIS A 168 25.14 -18.89 5.17
CA HIS A 168 24.88 -19.35 6.53
C HIS A 168 25.34 -20.79 6.76
N SER A 169 26.15 -21.35 5.85
CA SER A 169 26.77 -22.66 6.09
C SER A 169 27.71 -22.59 7.29
N TRP A 170 27.91 -23.73 7.94
CA TRP A 170 28.87 -23.81 9.02
C TRP A 170 30.31 -23.75 8.45
N ASP A 171 31.05 -22.69 8.77
CA ASP A 171 32.48 -22.54 8.46
C ASP A 171 33.17 -21.80 9.62
N LEU A 172 33.89 -22.57 10.44
CA LEU A 172 34.60 -22.06 11.61
C LEU A 172 35.66 -21.00 11.25
N GLY A 173 36.32 -21.17 10.10
CA GLY A 173 37.35 -20.23 9.62
C GLY A 173 36.74 -18.91 9.18
N ARG A 174 35.57 -18.94 8.54
CA ARG A 174 34.80 -17.73 8.21
C ARG A 174 34.33 -17.00 9.46
N TYR A 175 33.74 -17.70 10.42
CA TYR A 175 33.23 -17.06 11.64
C TYR A 175 34.34 -16.42 12.47
N ASN A 176 35.50 -17.07 12.59
CA ASN A 176 36.65 -16.48 13.30
C ASN A 176 37.15 -15.18 12.68
N ARG A 177 37.12 -15.05 11.33
CA ARG A 177 37.48 -13.79 10.64
C ARG A 177 36.45 -12.68 10.82
N MET A 178 35.20 -13.01 11.16
CA MET A 178 34.14 -12.02 11.41
C MET A 178 34.15 -11.49 12.85
N LEU A 179 34.78 -12.23 13.78
CA LEU A 179 34.84 -11.90 15.21
C LEU A 179 36.15 -11.19 15.63
N SER A 180 37.14 -11.13 14.74
CA SER A 180 38.44 -10.47 14.91
C SER A 180 38.43 -9.04 14.38
#